data_AF-A0A2S2R1Y0-F1
#
_entry.id   AF-A0A2S2R1Y0-F1
#
_cell.length_a   1.000
_cell.length_b   1.000
_cell.length_c   1.000
_cell.angle_alpha   90.00
_cell.angle_beta   90.00
_cell.angle_gamma   90.00
#
_symmetry.space_group_name_H-M   'P 1'
#
loop_
_entity.id
_entity.type
_entity.pdbx_description
1 polymer ?
#
loop_
_entity_poly.entity_id
_entity_poly.type
_entity_poly.pdbx_seq_one_letter_code
_entity_poly.pdbx_strand_id
1 'polypeptide(L)'
;MEDPEFNLICRYLPAYSFLPVNKVIEGWEIVKLLFSDNERVQALLEYFENTYIYGKPAMRLRGRIKPQQHPPLFPIDMWSVASRVDENLPRTTNIAESWHGRLNR
;
A
#
# COMPACT_ATOMS: atom_id res chain seq x y z
N MET A 1 -19.15 -6.60 18.77
CA MET A 1 -18.56 -7.91 18.46
C MET A 1 -17.53 -7.64 17.39
N GLU A 2 -16.23 -7.84 17.67
CA GLU A 2 -15.20 -7.66 16.64
C GLU A 2 -15.38 -8.73 15.57
N ASP A 3 -15.31 -8.32 14.30
CA ASP A 3 -15.32 -9.22 13.16
C ASP A 3 -13.88 -9.70 12.90
N PRO A 4 -13.55 -10.96 13.23
CA PRO A 4 -12.20 -11.47 13.10
C PRO A 4 -11.72 -11.52 11.64
N GLU A 5 -12.64 -11.66 10.69
CA GLU A 5 -12.32 -11.69 9.26
C GLU A 5 -11.90 -10.31 8.78
N PHE A 6 -12.67 -9.28 9.11
CA PHE A 6 -12.32 -7.89 8.80
C PHE A 6 -10.96 -7.50 9.42
N ASN A 7 -10.70 -7.93 10.66
CA ASN A 7 -9.42 -7.68 11.32
C ASN A 7 -8.24 -8.36 10.61
N LEU A 8 -8.45 -9.55 10.05
CA LEU A 8 -7.44 -10.25 9.28
C LEU A 8 -7.14 -9.53 7.96
N ILE A 9 -8.17 -9.06 7.26
CA ILE A 9 -8.04 -8.28 6.02
C ILE A 9 -7.20 -7.01 6.24
N CYS A 10 -7.50 -6.26 7.30
CA CYS A 10 -6.73 -5.08 7.68
C CYS A 10 -5.24 -5.37 7.92
N ARG A 11 -4.86 -6.60 8.32
CA ARG A 11 -3.46 -6.98 8.52
C ARG A 11 -2.74 -7.35 7.23
N TYR A 12 -3.45 -7.79 6.19
CA TYR A 12 -2.85 -8.07 4.90
C TYR A 12 -2.42 -6.79 4.17
N LEU A 13 -3.16 -5.68 4.33
CA LEU A 13 -2.86 -4.44 3.60
C LEU A 13 -1.45 -3.90 3.88
N PRO A 14 -0.97 -3.76 5.14
CA PRO A 14 0.40 -3.34 5.41
C PRO A 14 1.46 -4.33 4.91
N ALA A 15 1.13 -5.63 4.82
CA ALA A 15 2.07 -6.66 4.36
C ALA A 15 2.51 -6.44 2.90
N TYR A 16 1.72 -5.74 2.09
CA TYR A 16 2.09 -5.36 0.72
C TYR A 16 3.35 -4.51 0.64
N SER A 17 3.68 -3.75 1.69
CA SER A 17 4.91 -2.93 1.72
C SER A 17 6.18 -3.77 1.53
N PHE A 18 6.13 -5.06 1.86
CA PHE A 18 7.24 -5.99 1.73
C PHE A 18 7.33 -6.65 0.35
N LEU A 19 6.30 -6.54 -0.49
CA LEU A 19 6.32 -7.10 -1.82
C LEU A 19 7.13 -6.19 -2.76
N PRO A 20 7.97 -6.74 -3.66
CA PRO A 20 8.69 -5.94 -4.64
C PRO A 20 7.73 -5.04 -5.43
N VAL A 21 8.12 -3.78 -5.67
CA VAL A 21 7.26 -2.75 -6.29
C VAL A 21 6.64 -3.23 -7.60
N ASN A 22 7.40 -3.94 -8.43
CA ASN A 22 6.95 -4.51 -9.70
C ASN A 22 5.97 -5.69 -9.58
N LYS A 23 5.78 -6.22 -8.37
CA LYS A 23 4.88 -7.34 -8.05
C LYS A 23 3.64 -6.92 -7.28
N VAL A 24 3.58 -5.70 -6.76
CA VAL A 24 2.46 -5.21 -5.95
C VAL A 24 1.12 -5.31 -6.66
N ILE A 25 1.04 -4.86 -7.91
CA ILE A 25 -0.19 -4.90 -8.71
C ILE A 25 -0.64 -6.34 -8.96
N GLU A 26 0.29 -7.20 -9.37
CA GLU A 26 0.03 -8.63 -9.61
C GLU A 26 -0.45 -9.34 -8.33
N GLY A 27 0.22 -9.09 -7.21
CA GLY A 27 -0.16 -9.63 -5.90
C GLY A 27 -1.55 -9.16 -5.47
N TRP A 28 -1.88 -7.89 -5.72
CA TRP A 28 -3.18 -7.32 -5.39
C TRP A 28 -4.32 -8.02 -6.14
N GLU A 29 -4.17 -8.25 -7.44
CA GLU A 29 -5.17 -8.96 -8.25
C GLU A 29 -5.44 -10.39 -7.76
N ILE A 30 -4.45 -11.04 -7.16
CA ILE A 30 -4.59 -12.40 -6.62
C ILE A 30 -5.28 -12.38 -5.26
N VAL A 31 -4.79 -11.56 -4.32
CA VAL A 31 -5.25 -11.57 -2.93
C VAL A 31 -6.64 -10.98 -2.81
N LYS A 32 -7.01 -9.99 -3.64
CA LYS A 32 -8.34 -9.38 -3.55
C LYS A 32 -9.48 -10.39 -3.77
N LEU A 33 -9.20 -11.47 -4.52
CA LEU A 33 -10.13 -12.57 -4.77
C LEU A 33 -10.38 -13.45 -3.54
N LEU A 34 -9.54 -13.33 -2.49
CA LEU A 34 -9.66 -14.10 -1.25
C LEU A 34 -10.58 -13.41 -0.23
N PHE A 35 -11.01 -12.18 -0.48
CA PHE A 35 -11.81 -11.40 0.44
C PHE A 35 -13.30 -11.59 0.21
N SER A 36 -14.09 -11.60 1.28
CA SER A 36 -15.55 -11.71 1.21
C SER A 36 -16.22 -10.47 0.61
N ASP A 37 -17.38 -10.68 -0.03
CA ASP A 37 -18.22 -9.63 -0.62
C ASP A 37 -18.99 -8.77 0.40
N ASN A 38 -18.51 -8.71 1.65
CA ASN A 38 -19.09 -7.86 2.66
C ASN A 38 -18.90 -6.38 2.27
N GLU A 39 -19.97 -5.57 2.35
CA GLU A 39 -19.95 -4.15 2.00
C GLU A 39 -18.81 -3.38 2.68
N ARG A 40 -18.54 -3.68 3.96
CA ARG A 40 -17.47 -3.04 4.73
C ARG A 40 -16.08 -3.40 4.20
N VAL A 41 -15.90 -4.63 3.76
CA VAL A 41 -14.66 -5.11 3.16
C VAL A 41 -14.48 -4.45 1.79
N GLN A 42 -15.50 -4.46 0.95
CA GLN A 42 -15.47 -3.84 -0.37
C GLN A 42 -15.14 -2.34 -0.30
N ALA A 43 -15.73 -1.60 0.63
CA ALA A 43 -15.40 -0.19 0.85
C ALA A 43 -13.92 0.02 1.25
N LEU A 44 -13.36 -0.88 2.05
CA LEU A 44 -11.94 -0.83 2.43
C LEU A 44 -11.03 -1.15 1.23
N LEU A 45 -11.37 -2.17 0.45
CA LEU A 45 -10.61 -2.57 -0.75
C LEU A 45 -10.64 -1.45 -1.80
N GLU A 46 -11.82 -0.88 -2.07
CA GLU A 46 -11.97 0.26 -2.99
C GLU A 46 -11.15 1.47 -2.53
N TYR A 47 -11.17 1.79 -1.23
CA TYR A 47 -10.34 2.85 -0.67
C TYR A 47 -8.85 2.57 -0.92
N PHE A 48 -8.41 1.33 -0.66
CA PHE A 48 -7.02 0.94 -0.81
C PHE A 48 -6.55 0.98 -2.27
N GLU A 49 -7.37 0.45 -3.20
CA GLU A 49 -7.12 0.49 -4.64
C GLU A 49 -6.94 1.93 -5.16
N ASN A 50 -7.87 2.80 -4.79
CA ASN A 50 -7.87 4.19 -5.22
C ASN A 50 -6.75 5.04 -4.60
N THR A 51 -6.24 4.63 -3.44
CA THR A 51 -5.28 5.45 -2.67
C THR A 51 -3.84 4.99 -2.88
N TYR A 52 -3.60 3.68 -2.97
CA TYR A 52 -2.25 3.08 -2.93
C TYR A 52 -1.88 2.25 -4.17
N ILE A 53 -2.85 1.68 -4.90
CA ILE A 53 -2.59 0.73 -5.99
C ILE A 53 -2.73 1.39 -7.37
N TYR A 54 -3.96 1.75 -7.75
CA TYR A 54 -4.29 2.22 -9.11
C TYR A 54 -4.45 3.74 -9.19
N GLY A 55 -5.01 4.34 -8.14
CA GLY A 55 -5.45 5.72 -8.19
C GLY A 55 -6.89 5.88 -8.66
N LYS A 56 -7.44 7.09 -8.49
CA LYS A 56 -8.86 7.33 -8.77
C LYS A 56 -9.12 7.42 -10.28
N PRO A 57 -10.23 6.86 -10.78
CA PRO A 57 -10.63 7.08 -12.17
C PRO A 57 -10.85 8.58 -12.42
N ALA A 58 -10.19 9.13 -13.44
CA ALA A 58 -10.42 10.52 -13.84
C ALA A 58 -11.81 10.64 -14.46
N MET A 59 -12.46 11.78 -14.21
CA MET A 59 -13.77 12.07 -14.76
C MET A 59 -13.72 11.96 -16.30
N ARG A 60 -14.67 11.22 -16.89
CA ARG A 60 -14.76 11.07 -18.35
C ARG A 60 -15.11 12.42 -18.98
N LEU A 61 -14.09 13.19 -19.39
CA LEU A 61 -14.33 14.32 -20.29
C LEU A 61 -14.82 13.79 -21.63
N ARG A 62 -16.00 14.27 -22.04
CA ARG A 62 -16.67 13.91 -23.30
C ARG A 62 -15.68 14.10 -24.47
N GLY A 63 -15.29 13.00 -25.11
CA GLY A 63 -14.38 12.99 -26.27
C GLY A 63 -13.03 12.28 -26.07
N ARG A 64 -12.65 11.89 -24.85
CA ARG A 64 -11.46 11.03 -24.65
C ARG A 64 -11.83 9.54 -24.74
N ILE A 65 -11.15 8.83 -25.65
CA ILE A 65 -11.36 7.40 -25.95
C ILE A 65 -10.93 6.49 -24.79
N LYS A 66 -10.01 6.95 -23.93
CA LYS A 66 -9.53 6.20 -22.77
C LYS A 66 -9.84 6.95 -21.47
N PRO A 67 -10.44 6.29 -20.46
CA PRO A 67 -10.49 6.86 -19.13
C PRO A 67 -9.04 7.07 -18.66
N GLN A 68 -8.67 8.30 -18.36
CA GLN A 68 -7.42 8.54 -17.64
C GLN A 68 -7.64 8.09 -16.19
N GLN A 69 -6.65 7.47 -15.57
CA GLN A 69 -6.61 7.30 -14.13
C GLN A 69 -5.71 8.40 -13.57
N HIS A 70 -6.14 9.05 -12.50
CA HIS A 70 -5.22 9.85 -11.71
C HIS A 70 -4.23 8.88 -11.04
N PRO A 71 -2.94 9.24 -10.92
CA PRO A 71 -2.01 8.43 -10.16
C PRO A 71 -2.53 8.24 -8.71
N PRO A 72 -2.16 7.14 -8.05
CA PRO A 72 -2.48 6.93 -6.63
C PRO A 72 -1.96 8.09 -5.78
N LEU A 73 -2.68 8.41 -4.71
CA LEU A 73 -2.29 9.46 -3.78
C LEU A 73 -0.93 9.16 -3.14
N PHE A 74 -0.67 7.88 -2.87
CA PHE A 74 0.61 7.38 -2.39
C PHE A 74 1.14 6.33 -3.38
N PRO A 75 2.03 6.73 -4.30
CA PRO A 75 2.68 5.82 -5.23
C PRO A 75 3.37 4.63 -4.53
N ILE A 76 3.39 3.46 -5.18
CA ILE A 76 3.89 2.20 -4.59
C ILE A 76 5.36 2.31 -4.13
N ASP A 77 6.17 2.98 -4.93
CA ASP A 77 7.59 3.27 -4.64
C ASP A 77 7.78 4.16 -3.41
N MET A 78 6.78 4.96 -3.03
CA MET A 78 6.84 5.81 -1.84
C MET A 78 6.71 5.02 -0.54
N TRP A 79 5.87 3.98 -0.52
CA TRP A 79 5.53 3.24 0.71
C TRP A 79 6.11 1.82 0.77
N SER A 80 6.63 1.30 -0.34
CA SER A 80 7.30 0.00 -0.34
C SER A 80 8.59 0.05 0.49
N VAL A 81 8.80 -0.99 1.29
CA VAL A 81 10.03 -1.24 2.03
C VAL A 81 10.82 -2.42 1.46
N ALA A 82 10.37 -3.00 0.33
CA ALA A 82 10.94 -4.22 -0.24
C ALA A 82 12.44 -4.10 -0.53
N SER A 83 12.89 -2.99 -1.15
CA SER A 83 14.32 -2.76 -1.42
C SER A 83 15.14 -2.68 -0.15
N ARG A 84 14.63 -2.02 0.90
CA ARG A 84 15.31 -1.94 2.20
C ARG A 84 15.49 -3.32 2.83
N VAL A 85 14.50 -4.20 2.67
CA VAL A 85 14.60 -5.58 3.19
C VAL A 85 15.60 -6.39 2.39
N ASP A 86 15.56 -6.29 1.06
CA ASP A 86 16.49 -6.98 0.16
C ASP A 86 17.95 -6.55 0.38
N GLU A 87 18.17 -5.24 0.55
CA GLU A 87 19.48 -4.63 0.82
C GLU A 87 19.91 -4.74 2.30
N ASN A 88 19.08 -5.36 3.16
CA ASN A 88 19.31 -5.50 4.60
C ASN A 88 19.64 -4.16 5.31
N LEU A 89 18.96 -3.10 4.89
CA LEU A 89 19.14 -1.76 5.45
C LEU A 89 18.54 -1.65 6.86
N PRO A 90 19.11 -0.79 7.73
CA PRO A 90 18.61 -0.61 9.08
C PRO A 90 17.16 -0.11 9.08
N ARG A 91 16.32 -0.75 9.91
CA ARG A 91 14.89 -0.44 10.04
C ARG A 91 14.60 0.76 10.94
N THR A 92 15.56 1.14 11.78
CA THR A 92 15.42 2.19 12.79
C THR A 92 16.53 3.23 12.67
N THR A 93 16.25 4.41 13.21
CA THR A 93 17.19 5.53 13.31
C THR A 93 18.18 5.40 14.48
N ASN A 94 18.24 4.24 15.15
CA ASN A 94 19.06 3.99 16.34
C ASN A 94 20.53 4.43 16.16
N ILE A 95 21.09 4.20 14.96
CA ILE A 95 22.46 4.63 14.65
C ILE A 95 22.56 6.15 14.69
N ALA A 96 21.68 6.87 13.99
CA ALA A 96 21.66 8.32 13.97
C ALA A 96 21.39 8.92 15.36
N GLU A 97 20.44 8.36 16.11
CA GLU A 97 20.14 8.77 17.49
C GLU A 97 21.36 8.60 18.41
N SER A 98 22.09 7.48 18.27
CA SER A 98 23.33 7.24 19.02
C SER A 98 24.41 8.26 18.68
N TRP A 99 24.55 8.65 17.42
CA TRP A 99 25.48 9.70 16.99
C TRP A 99 25.10 11.07 17.55
N HIS A 100 23.82 11.47 17.46
CA HIS A 100 23.35 12.74 18.02
C HIS A 100 23.55 12.82 19.53
N GLY A 101 23.32 11.73 20.25
CA GLY A 101 23.58 11.65 21.70
C GLY A 101 25.06 11.82 22.06
N ARG A 102 25.99 11.44 21.18
CA ARG A 102 27.45 11.63 21.37
C ARG A 102 27.90 13.06 21.08
N LEU A 103 27.25 13.76 20.15
CA LEU A 103 27.59 15.13 19.76
C LEU A 103 27.02 16.20 20.69
N ASN A 104 25.89 15.92 21.36
CA ASN A 104 25.24 16.83 22.31
C ASN A 104 25.77 16.68 23.76
N ARG A 105 26.99 16.13 23.94
CA ARG A 105 27.62 15.93 25.25
C ARG A 105 28.89 16.75 25.37
#